data_AF-B0SZ86-F1
#
_entry.id   AF-B0SZ86-F1
#
_cell.length_a   1.000
_cell.length_b   1.000
_cell.length_c   1.000
_cell.angle_alpha   90.00
_cell.angle_beta   90.00
_cell.angle_gamma   90.00
#
_symmetry.space_group_name_H-M   'P 1'
#
loop_
_entity.id
_entity.type
_entity.pdbx_description
1 polymer ?
#
loop_
_entity_poly.entity_id
_entity_poly.type
_entity_poly.pdbx_seq_one_letter_code
_entity_poly.pdbx_strand_id
1 'polypeptide(L)'
;MSRRLAVLAALVLSCAPLGAFAADPPKPVALTEADRKAFDAQFADSPVITLMSEVDPTKFNAFKQSLIDDYAAGKIDNAAMRKRVFDFASEARVTSMGWLAQAPDDQYMDFVAVQLSVMKTFARYNTRACYEMIENGGLTEDTINTLGPDLMTEINRLGAAQLVASRVGAKTPVTRQPPSDKEAQAAVQAFADSGGDMAWLRAMGAKTTGSMLSDERCAASIAWIETLMAQPKAAAVRLMSAK
;
A
#
# COMPACT_ATOMS: atom_id res chain seq x y z
N MET A 1 -39.84 -19.19 19.81
CA MET A 1 -38.92 -18.07 20.18
C MET A 1 -37.50 -18.58 20.03
N SER A 2 -36.57 -17.99 19.28
CA SER A 2 -36.60 -17.21 18.03
C SER A 2 -35.28 -17.55 17.34
N ARG A 3 -35.37 -18.07 16.10
CA ARG A 3 -34.26 -18.43 15.22
C ARG A 3 -33.56 -17.17 14.71
N ARG A 4 -32.52 -16.66 15.37
CA ARG A 4 -31.67 -15.55 14.85
C ARG A 4 -30.23 -15.61 15.35
N LEU A 5 -29.54 -16.73 15.15
CA LEU A 5 -28.13 -16.88 15.55
C LEU A 5 -27.22 -17.53 14.48
N ALA A 6 -27.65 -17.53 13.22
CA ALA A 6 -26.90 -18.20 12.15
C ALA A 6 -27.00 -17.46 10.81
N VAL A 7 -26.49 -16.23 10.72
CA VAL A 7 -26.06 -15.64 9.43
C VAL A 7 -24.96 -14.61 9.71
N LEU A 8 -23.72 -15.05 9.90
CA LEU A 8 -22.53 -14.18 9.77
C LEU A 8 -21.25 -14.98 9.48
N ALA A 9 -21.42 -16.16 8.88
CA ALA A 9 -20.36 -16.92 8.27
C ALA A 9 -20.93 -17.41 6.92
N ALA A 10 -20.13 -17.28 5.86
CA ALA A 10 -20.44 -17.57 4.46
C ALA A 10 -21.24 -16.47 3.71
N LEU A 11 -20.50 -15.66 2.95
CA LEU A 11 -20.81 -15.34 1.55
C LEU A 11 -19.55 -14.79 0.89
N VAL A 12 -18.68 -15.75 0.59
CA VAL A 12 -17.58 -15.66 -0.35
C VAL A 12 -18.21 -15.74 -1.76
N LEU A 13 -17.79 -14.83 -2.65
CA LEU A 13 -17.95 -14.84 -4.11
C LEU A 13 -19.34 -15.22 -4.69
N SER A 14 -20.10 -14.20 -5.08
CA SER A 14 -20.99 -14.31 -6.24
C SER A 14 -21.16 -12.94 -6.89
N CYS A 15 -20.41 -12.70 -7.98
CA CYS A 15 -20.72 -11.67 -8.95
C CYS A 15 -22.04 -12.04 -9.65
N ALA A 16 -23.10 -11.25 -9.45
CA ALA A 16 -24.32 -11.33 -10.23
C ALA A 16 -24.68 -9.91 -10.74
N PRO A 17 -25.18 -9.78 -11.98
CA PRO A 17 -25.44 -8.49 -12.61
C PRO A 17 -26.61 -7.77 -11.95
N LEU A 18 -26.45 -6.44 -11.82
CA LEU A 18 -27.36 -5.51 -11.17
C LEU A 18 -28.71 -5.40 -11.90
N GLY A 19 -29.73 -6.07 -11.38
CA GLY A 19 -31.11 -5.60 -11.50
C GLY A 19 -31.33 -4.49 -10.47
N ALA A 20 -31.66 -3.28 -10.93
CA ALA A 20 -32.00 -2.15 -10.07
C ALA A 20 -33.34 -2.41 -9.37
N PHE A 21 -33.33 -3.16 -8.28
CA PHE A 21 -34.39 -3.11 -7.28
C PHE A 21 -34.15 -1.88 -6.42
N ALA A 22 -35.15 -1.00 -6.32
CA ALA A 22 -35.17 0.03 -5.30
C ALA A 22 -35.10 -0.68 -3.94
N ALA A 23 -33.90 -0.73 -3.36
CA ALA A 23 -33.71 -1.25 -2.02
C ALA A 23 -34.47 -0.34 -1.06
N ASP A 24 -35.33 -0.92 -0.21
CA ASP A 24 -35.94 -0.20 0.89
C ASP A 24 -34.84 0.52 1.68
N PRO A 25 -35.07 1.79 2.11
CA PRO A 25 -34.08 2.50 2.90
C PRO A 25 -33.72 1.67 4.14
N PRO A 26 -32.42 1.60 4.51
CA PRO A 26 -32.00 0.81 5.65
C PRO A 26 -32.75 1.28 6.90
N LYS A 27 -33.25 0.34 7.70
CA LYS A 27 -33.97 0.68 8.93
C LYS A 27 -32.97 1.05 10.03
N PRO A 28 -33.28 2.01 10.90
CA PRO A 28 -32.46 2.28 12.07
C PRO A 28 -32.24 1.00 12.90
N VAL A 29 -31.03 0.82 13.38
CA VAL A 29 -30.62 -0.32 14.21
C VAL A 29 -30.10 0.21 15.54
N ALA A 30 -30.65 -0.28 16.65
CA ALA A 30 -30.09 -0.02 17.97
C ALA A 30 -28.82 -0.87 18.16
N LEU A 31 -27.66 -0.23 18.21
CA LEU A 31 -26.37 -0.92 18.40
C LEU A 31 -26.11 -1.20 19.88
N THR A 32 -25.79 -2.45 20.19
CA THR A 32 -25.31 -2.88 21.51
C THR A 32 -23.82 -2.62 21.68
N GLU A 33 -23.32 -2.73 22.91
CA GLU A 33 -21.87 -2.68 23.19
C GLU A 33 -21.13 -3.84 22.51
N ALA A 34 -21.77 -5.02 22.41
CA ALA A 34 -21.23 -6.16 21.68
C ALA A 34 -21.07 -5.86 20.18
N ASP A 35 -22.02 -5.14 19.57
CA ASP A 35 -21.93 -4.72 18.17
C ASP A 35 -20.76 -3.75 17.98
N ARG A 36 -20.59 -2.78 18.88
CA ARG A 36 -19.46 -1.83 18.84
C ARG A 36 -18.11 -2.54 18.97
N LYS A 37 -18.00 -3.54 19.85
CA LYS A 37 -16.80 -4.35 20.00
C LYS A 37 -16.52 -5.22 18.78
N ALA A 38 -17.56 -5.76 18.15
CA ALA A 38 -17.42 -6.50 16.89
C ALA A 38 -16.99 -5.58 15.74
N PHE A 39 -17.46 -4.32 15.71
CA PHE A 39 -16.98 -3.29 14.80
C PHE A 39 -15.48 -3.02 15.00
N ASP A 40 -15.04 -2.80 16.23
CA ASP A 40 -13.62 -2.58 16.55
C ASP A 40 -12.74 -3.77 16.11
N ALA A 41 -13.23 -5.00 16.30
CA ALA A 41 -12.52 -6.20 15.85
C ALA A 41 -12.33 -6.27 14.32
N GLN A 42 -13.30 -5.79 13.53
CA GLN A 42 -13.17 -5.76 12.06
C GLN A 42 -12.07 -4.80 11.56
N PHE A 43 -11.69 -3.80 12.37
CA PHE A 43 -10.63 -2.86 12.02
C PHE A 43 -9.23 -3.34 12.41
N ALA A 44 -9.15 -4.22 13.43
CA ALA A 44 -7.88 -4.73 13.94
C ALA A 44 -7.09 -5.56 12.91
N ASP A 45 -7.79 -6.18 11.96
CA ASP A 45 -7.17 -7.02 10.93
C ASP A 45 -6.56 -6.23 9.76
N SER A 46 -6.73 -4.90 9.73
CA SER A 46 -6.17 -4.05 8.68
C SER A 46 -4.94 -3.28 9.19
N PRO A 47 -3.73 -3.58 8.67
CA PRO A 47 -2.50 -2.92 9.11
C PRO A 47 -2.48 -1.41 8.85
N VAL A 48 -3.07 -0.95 7.74
CA VAL A 48 -3.14 0.49 7.42
C VAL A 48 -4.11 1.23 8.33
N ILE A 49 -5.22 0.58 8.72
CA ILE A 49 -6.17 1.16 9.67
C ILE A 49 -5.56 1.18 11.08
N THR A 50 -4.85 0.13 11.47
CA THR A 50 -4.06 0.09 12.71
C THR A 50 -3.07 1.24 12.76
N LEU A 51 -2.29 1.47 11.69
CA LEU A 51 -1.38 2.61 11.61
C LEU A 51 -2.11 3.95 11.78
N MET A 52 -3.23 4.16 11.10
CA MET A 52 -4.02 5.39 11.27
C MET A 52 -4.52 5.57 12.70
N SER A 53 -4.96 4.49 13.34
CA SER A 53 -5.42 4.53 14.74
C SER A 53 -4.32 4.94 15.72
N GLU A 54 -3.05 4.65 15.40
CA GLU A 54 -1.91 4.99 16.24
C GLU A 54 -1.31 6.37 15.94
N VAL A 55 -1.31 6.77 14.67
CA VAL A 55 -0.64 7.98 14.19
C VAL A 55 -1.58 9.18 14.16
N ASP A 56 -2.83 8.99 13.76
CA ASP A 56 -3.88 10.01 13.74
C ASP A 56 -5.15 9.46 14.41
N PRO A 57 -5.10 9.19 15.74
CA PRO A 57 -6.23 8.63 16.48
C PRO A 57 -7.47 9.51 16.40
N THR A 58 -7.31 10.83 16.28
CA THR A 58 -8.42 11.78 16.17
C THR A 58 -9.18 11.55 14.87
N LYS A 59 -8.49 11.52 13.72
CA LYS A 59 -9.14 11.26 12.42
C LYS A 59 -9.74 9.88 12.36
N PHE A 60 -9.05 8.85 12.88
CA PHE A 60 -9.57 7.49 12.91
C PHE A 60 -10.85 7.38 13.77
N ASN A 61 -10.84 7.96 14.98
CA ASN A 61 -12.01 7.91 15.86
C ASN A 61 -13.20 8.70 15.28
N ALA A 62 -12.95 9.85 14.65
CA ALA A 62 -13.99 10.61 13.96
C ALA A 62 -14.62 9.83 12.80
N PHE A 63 -13.80 9.16 11.98
CA PHE A 63 -14.28 8.26 10.93
C PHE A 63 -15.11 7.11 11.50
N LYS A 64 -14.58 6.41 12.51
CA LYS A 64 -15.25 5.27 13.13
C LYS A 64 -16.60 5.66 13.72
N GLN A 65 -16.65 6.79 14.44
CA GLN A 65 -17.88 7.30 15.05
C GLN A 65 -18.91 7.66 13.97
N SER A 66 -18.50 8.37 12.91
CA SER A 66 -19.36 8.71 11.77
C SER A 66 -19.95 7.47 11.09
N LEU A 67 -19.13 6.42 10.90
CA LEU A 67 -19.56 5.16 10.30
C LEU A 67 -20.62 4.45 11.16
N ILE A 68 -20.39 4.38 12.47
CA ILE A 68 -21.29 3.77 13.44
C ILE A 68 -22.62 4.53 13.51
N ASP A 69 -22.57 5.86 13.58
CA ASP A 69 -23.78 6.70 13.70
C ASP A 69 -24.64 6.64 12.45
N ASP A 70 -24.04 6.69 11.26
CA ASP A 70 -24.78 6.56 10.00
C ASP A 70 -25.38 5.17 9.83
N TYR A 71 -24.69 4.11 10.28
CA TYR A 71 -25.22 2.74 10.26
C TYR A 71 -26.40 2.58 11.23
N ALA A 72 -26.24 3.03 12.48
CA ALA A 72 -27.29 2.98 13.50
C ALA A 72 -28.53 3.78 13.09
N ALA A 73 -28.33 4.91 12.42
CA ALA A 73 -29.42 5.75 11.91
C ALA A 73 -30.10 5.17 10.65
N GLY A 74 -29.65 4.04 10.12
CA GLY A 74 -30.18 3.44 8.88
C GLY A 74 -29.85 4.25 7.62
N LYS A 75 -28.87 5.16 7.67
CA LYS A 75 -28.48 5.97 6.50
C LYS A 75 -27.60 5.19 5.53
N ILE A 76 -26.89 4.17 6.02
CA ILE A 76 -26.04 3.30 5.22
C ILE A 76 -26.34 1.84 5.55
N ASP A 77 -26.26 0.98 4.53
CA ASP A 77 -26.32 -0.47 4.69
C ASP A 77 -24.91 -1.08 4.83
N ASN A 78 -24.84 -2.41 4.93
CA ASN A 78 -23.57 -3.13 5.01
C ASN A 78 -22.66 -2.92 3.78
N ALA A 79 -23.23 -2.71 2.59
CA ALA A 79 -22.45 -2.51 1.37
C ALA A 79 -21.80 -1.12 1.35
N ALA A 80 -22.58 -0.08 1.67
CA ALA A 80 -22.11 1.29 1.81
C ALA A 80 -21.08 1.43 2.95
N MET A 81 -21.27 0.71 4.05
CA MET A 81 -20.31 0.64 5.14
C MET A 81 -18.96 0.07 4.69
N ARG A 82 -18.96 -1.10 4.02
CA ARG A 82 -17.74 -1.69 3.44
C ARG A 82 -17.05 -0.73 2.46
N LYS A 83 -17.83 -0.06 1.62
CA LYS A 83 -17.29 0.94 0.68
C LYS A 83 -16.58 2.07 1.42
N ARG A 84 -17.20 2.65 2.46
CA ARG A 84 -16.58 3.72 3.25
C ARG A 84 -15.31 3.29 3.96
N VAL A 85 -15.25 2.05 4.47
CA VAL A 85 -14.03 1.48 5.04
C VAL A 85 -12.94 1.33 3.99
N PHE A 86 -13.28 0.85 2.79
CA PHE A 86 -12.34 0.76 1.68
C PHE A 86 -11.81 2.13 1.25
N ASP A 87 -12.69 3.12 1.13
CA ASP A 87 -12.31 4.49 0.76
C ASP A 87 -11.38 5.10 1.82
N PHE A 88 -11.69 4.93 3.11
CA PHE A 88 -10.83 5.37 4.21
C PHE A 88 -9.47 4.68 4.20
N ALA A 89 -9.43 3.35 4.00
CA ALA A 89 -8.18 2.60 3.91
C ALA A 89 -7.34 3.03 2.70
N SER A 90 -7.97 3.37 1.58
CA SER A 90 -7.30 3.88 0.38
C SER A 90 -6.69 5.26 0.63
N GLU A 91 -7.43 6.17 1.25
CA GLU A 91 -6.92 7.50 1.65
C GLU A 91 -5.77 7.38 2.68
N ALA A 92 -5.94 6.49 3.66
CA ALA A 92 -4.93 6.18 4.66
C ALA A 92 -3.65 5.66 4.03
N ARG A 93 -3.73 4.82 2.99
CA ARG A 93 -2.57 4.35 2.24
C ARG A 93 -1.82 5.50 1.56
N VAL A 94 -2.53 6.42 0.91
CA VAL A 94 -1.91 7.60 0.28
C VAL A 94 -1.21 8.48 1.32
N THR A 95 -1.86 8.68 2.47
CA THR A 95 -1.30 9.45 3.59
C THR A 95 -0.06 8.76 4.17
N SER A 96 -0.10 7.44 4.37
CA SER A 96 1.02 6.61 4.82
C SER A 96 2.22 6.70 3.87
N MET A 97 2.00 6.71 2.55
CA MET A 97 3.09 6.93 1.57
C MET A 97 3.70 8.34 1.69
N GLY A 98 2.87 9.35 1.99
CA GLY A 98 3.34 10.70 2.31
C GLY A 98 4.25 10.71 3.54
N TRP A 99 3.83 10.04 4.63
CA TRP A 99 4.64 9.91 5.83
C TRP A 99 5.91 9.09 5.61
N LEU A 100 5.84 8.03 4.80
CA LEU A 100 7.01 7.24 4.42
C LEU A 100 8.07 8.14 3.78
N ALA A 101 7.70 8.97 2.81
CA ALA A 101 8.62 9.92 2.16
C ALA A 101 9.23 10.95 3.14
N GLN A 102 8.60 11.16 4.30
CA GLN A 102 9.06 12.04 5.37
C GLN A 102 9.78 11.29 6.50
N ALA A 103 9.86 9.95 6.46
CA ALA A 103 10.60 9.16 7.45
C ALA A 103 12.06 9.61 7.52
N PRO A 104 12.74 9.61 8.69
CA PRO A 104 14.16 9.92 8.76
C PRO A 104 15.00 8.95 7.91
N ASP A 105 16.18 9.40 7.50
CA ASP A 105 16.99 8.71 6.47
C ASP A 105 17.21 7.23 6.78
N ASP A 106 17.54 6.88 8.03
CA ASP A 106 17.80 5.49 8.41
C ASP A 106 16.55 4.61 8.26
N GLN A 107 15.40 5.08 8.75
CA GLN A 107 14.14 4.33 8.63
C GLN A 107 13.67 4.20 7.19
N TYR A 108 13.91 5.22 6.36
CA TYR A 108 13.61 5.14 4.94
C TYR A 108 14.51 4.10 4.25
N MET A 109 15.81 4.12 4.54
CA MET A 109 16.75 3.15 3.95
C MET A 109 16.52 1.72 4.44
N ASP A 110 16.12 1.51 5.69
CA ASP A 110 15.71 0.20 6.20
C ASP A 110 14.52 -0.37 5.42
N PHE A 111 13.52 0.48 5.12
CA PHE A 111 12.40 0.11 4.27
C PHE A 111 12.86 -0.26 2.85
N VAL A 112 13.71 0.56 2.22
CA VAL A 112 14.23 0.27 0.87
C VAL A 112 15.05 -1.02 0.85
N ALA A 113 15.83 -1.31 1.89
CA ALA A 113 16.57 -2.56 2.00
C ALA A 113 15.64 -3.79 2.06
N VAL A 114 14.53 -3.68 2.79
CA VAL A 114 13.46 -4.70 2.78
C VAL A 114 12.83 -4.82 1.40
N GLN A 115 12.51 -3.71 0.73
CA GLN A 115 11.96 -3.68 -0.62
C GLN A 115 12.86 -4.41 -1.62
N LEU A 116 14.15 -4.08 -1.65
CA LEU A 116 15.14 -4.74 -2.50
C LEU A 116 15.23 -6.24 -2.21
N SER A 117 15.22 -6.62 -0.94
CA SER A 117 15.23 -8.03 -0.53
C SER A 117 13.99 -8.78 -1.03
N VAL A 118 12.78 -8.20 -0.93
CA VAL A 118 11.55 -8.78 -1.47
C VAL A 118 11.62 -8.92 -2.99
N MET A 119 12.10 -7.89 -3.69
CA MET A 119 12.26 -7.93 -5.14
C MET A 119 13.19 -9.04 -5.60
N LYS A 120 14.31 -9.27 -4.90
CA LYS A 120 15.22 -10.40 -5.15
C LYS A 120 14.58 -11.77 -4.91
N THR A 121 13.57 -11.85 -4.05
CA THR A 121 12.76 -13.07 -3.90
C THR A 121 11.78 -13.21 -5.06
N PHE A 122 11.08 -12.15 -5.44
CA PHE A 122 10.16 -12.15 -6.58
C PHE A 122 10.86 -12.44 -7.91
N ALA A 123 12.08 -11.95 -8.12
CA ALA A 123 12.88 -12.26 -9.31
C ALA A 123 13.02 -13.77 -9.59
N ARG A 124 12.94 -14.61 -8.55
CA ARG A 124 13.07 -16.07 -8.68
C ARG A 124 11.75 -16.79 -8.99
N TYR A 125 10.62 -16.20 -8.63
CA TYR A 125 9.32 -16.89 -8.63
C TYR A 125 8.21 -16.17 -9.40
N ASN A 126 8.29 -14.85 -9.53
CA ASN A 126 7.33 -14.00 -10.22
C ASN A 126 8.00 -12.67 -10.64
N THR A 127 8.59 -12.64 -11.84
CA THR A 127 9.29 -11.45 -12.36
C THR A 127 8.35 -10.27 -12.58
N ARG A 128 7.07 -10.52 -12.83
CA ARG A 128 6.05 -9.46 -12.87
C ARG A 128 5.91 -8.75 -11.53
N ALA A 129 5.76 -9.49 -10.44
CA ALA A 129 5.70 -8.90 -9.10
C ALA A 129 6.97 -8.09 -8.76
N CYS A 130 8.14 -8.55 -9.21
CA CYS A 130 9.39 -7.84 -9.03
C CYS A 130 9.40 -6.45 -9.70
N TYR A 131 9.12 -6.35 -11.00
CA TYR A 131 9.21 -5.05 -11.69
C TYR A 131 8.09 -4.09 -11.29
N GLU A 132 6.87 -4.59 -11.00
CA GLU A 132 5.73 -3.72 -10.67
C GLU A 132 5.98 -2.87 -9.40
N MET A 133 6.81 -3.37 -8.48
CA MET A 133 7.19 -2.63 -7.28
C MET A 133 7.89 -1.29 -7.58
N ILE A 134 8.63 -1.21 -8.68
CA ILE A 134 9.30 0.02 -9.11
C ILE A 134 8.52 0.74 -10.19
N GLU A 135 8.06 0.02 -11.22
CA GLU A 135 7.42 0.68 -12.36
C GLU A 135 6.05 1.29 -12.01
N ASN A 136 5.31 0.67 -11.09
CA ASN A 136 3.97 1.10 -10.70
C ASN A 136 3.91 1.66 -9.28
N GLY A 137 5.02 1.63 -8.53
CA GLY A 137 5.04 1.95 -7.11
C GLY A 137 4.28 0.94 -6.23
N GLY A 138 4.09 -0.29 -6.72
CA GLY A 138 3.38 -1.35 -6.02
C GLY A 138 2.77 -2.39 -6.97
N LEU A 139 2.31 -3.50 -6.40
CA LEU A 139 1.68 -4.57 -7.18
C LEU A 139 0.29 -4.16 -7.67
N THR A 140 -0.02 -4.57 -8.90
CA THR A 140 -1.38 -4.52 -9.44
C THR A 140 -2.28 -5.57 -8.77
N GLU A 141 -3.59 -5.36 -8.82
CA GLU A 141 -4.57 -6.31 -8.29
C GLU A 141 -4.42 -7.69 -8.95
N ASP A 142 -4.25 -7.72 -10.27
CA ASP A 142 -3.99 -8.95 -11.04
C ASP A 142 -2.78 -9.71 -10.50
N THR A 143 -1.66 -9.01 -10.26
CA THR A 143 -0.46 -9.64 -9.73
C THR A 143 -0.70 -10.21 -8.34
N ILE A 144 -1.30 -9.42 -7.44
CA ILE A 144 -1.63 -9.86 -6.06
C ILE A 144 -2.47 -11.13 -6.08
N ASN A 145 -3.49 -11.19 -6.95
CA ASN A 145 -4.39 -12.34 -7.07
C ASN A 145 -3.73 -13.61 -7.61
N THR A 146 -2.51 -13.52 -8.15
CA THR A 146 -1.74 -14.65 -8.68
C THR A 146 -0.61 -15.12 -7.76
N LEU A 147 -0.39 -14.44 -6.62
CA LEU A 147 0.69 -14.80 -5.70
C LEU A 147 0.32 -16.02 -4.85
N GLY A 148 1.26 -16.96 -4.75
CA GLY A 148 1.18 -18.05 -3.79
C GLY A 148 1.43 -17.59 -2.34
N PRO A 149 1.13 -18.42 -1.33
CA PRO A 149 1.26 -18.08 0.09
C PRO A 149 2.65 -17.58 0.51
N ASP A 150 3.70 -18.15 -0.07
CA ASP A 150 5.09 -17.76 0.25
C ASP A 150 5.40 -16.32 -0.21
N LEU A 151 4.95 -15.95 -1.41
CA LEU A 151 5.14 -14.59 -1.93
C LEU A 151 4.24 -13.58 -1.19
N MET A 152 3.06 -14.00 -0.72
CA MET A 152 2.22 -13.19 0.16
C MET A 152 2.90 -12.90 1.51
N THR A 153 3.70 -13.83 2.03
CA THR A 153 4.50 -13.60 3.25
C THR A 153 5.53 -12.50 3.03
N GLU A 154 6.18 -12.45 1.87
CA GLU A 154 7.10 -11.37 1.51
C GLU A 154 6.39 -10.02 1.34
N ILE A 155 5.17 -9.99 0.79
CA ILE A 155 4.34 -8.77 0.76
C ILE A 155 4.01 -8.28 2.16
N ASN A 156 3.63 -9.17 3.07
CA ASN A 156 3.37 -8.80 4.46
C ASN A 156 4.62 -8.24 5.15
N ARG A 157 5.80 -8.82 4.86
CA ARG A 157 7.08 -8.31 5.37
C ARG A 157 7.39 -6.91 4.84
N LEU A 158 7.18 -6.67 3.54
CA LEU A 158 7.30 -5.33 2.95
C LEU A 158 6.34 -4.34 3.60
N GLY A 159 5.07 -4.73 3.73
CA GLY A 159 4.03 -3.91 4.35
C GLY A 159 4.41 -3.54 5.78
N ALA A 160 4.90 -4.48 6.58
CA ALA A 160 5.35 -4.21 7.94
C ALA A 160 6.48 -3.18 8.00
N ALA A 161 7.50 -3.31 7.14
CA ALA A 161 8.61 -2.35 7.07
C ALA A 161 8.12 -0.95 6.64
N GLN A 162 7.22 -0.90 5.65
CA GLN A 162 6.60 0.34 5.21
C GLN A 162 5.85 1.03 6.35
N LEU A 163 5.03 0.29 7.11
CA LEU A 163 4.26 0.85 8.22
C LEU A 163 5.16 1.39 9.34
N VAL A 164 6.26 0.70 9.66
CA VAL A 164 7.25 1.17 10.63
C VAL A 164 7.84 2.51 10.18
N ALA A 165 8.32 2.60 8.95
CA ALA A 165 8.89 3.82 8.42
C ALA A 165 7.86 4.97 8.32
N SER A 166 6.64 4.69 7.83
CA SER A 166 5.54 5.65 7.82
C SER A 166 5.20 6.16 9.23
N ARG A 167 5.15 5.30 10.23
CA ARG A 167 4.87 5.69 11.63
C ARG A 167 5.92 6.67 12.14
N VAL A 168 7.20 6.40 11.87
CA VAL A 168 8.29 7.28 12.30
C VAL A 168 8.25 8.60 11.51
N GLY A 169 8.00 8.56 10.20
CA GLY A 169 7.88 9.79 9.40
C GLY A 169 6.70 10.67 9.76
N ALA A 170 5.59 10.09 10.23
CA ALA A 170 4.48 10.88 10.74
C ALA A 170 4.81 11.58 12.06
N LYS A 171 5.55 10.90 12.95
CA LYS A 171 5.92 11.41 14.28
C LYS A 171 7.12 12.35 14.26
N THR A 172 8.04 12.16 13.31
CA THR A 172 9.30 12.90 13.19
C THR A 172 9.56 13.19 11.72
N PRO A 173 8.75 14.06 11.10
CA PRO A 173 8.84 14.32 9.66
C PRO A 173 10.13 15.06 9.32
N VAL A 174 10.79 14.60 8.26
CA VAL A 174 11.96 15.26 7.67
C VAL A 174 11.55 15.89 6.33
N THR A 175 11.66 17.21 6.24
CA THR A 175 11.52 17.93 4.98
C THR A 175 12.84 17.91 4.24
N ARG A 176 12.87 17.30 3.05
CA ARG A 176 14.05 17.23 2.18
C ARG A 176 13.93 18.21 1.03
N GLN A 177 15.06 18.73 0.59
CA GLN A 177 15.12 19.35 -0.73
C GLN A 177 14.97 18.27 -1.81
N PRO A 178 14.45 18.60 -3.00
CA PRO A 178 14.50 17.70 -4.15
C PRO A 178 15.95 17.26 -4.45
N PRO A 179 16.14 16.10 -5.11
CA PRO A 179 17.46 15.76 -5.63
C PRO A 179 17.92 16.84 -6.61
N SER A 180 19.19 17.21 -6.53
CA SER A 180 19.81 18.10 -7.51
C SER A 180 20.04 17.40 -8.85
N ASP A 181 20.14 18.17 -9.93
CA ASP A 181 20.49 17.63 -11.26
C ASP A 181 21.78 16.84 -11.24
N LYS A 182 22.77 17.27 -10.44
CA LYS A 182 24.05 16.58 -10.27
C LYS A 182 23.87 15.20 -9.62
N GLU A 183 23.01 15.08 -8.61
CA GLU A 183 22.72 13.80 -7.97
C GLU A 183 21.97 12.86 -8.91
N ALA A 184 20.99 13.38 -9.65
CA ALA A 184 20.27 12.60 -10.66
C ALA A 184 21.23 12.10 -11.77
N GLN A 185 22.06 12.99 -12.31
CA GLN A 185 23.07 12.63 -13.32
C GLN A 185 24.08 11.61 -12.80
N ALA A 186 24.55 11.76 -11.56
CA ALA A 186 25.47 10.81 -10.94
C ALA A 186 24.84 9.42 -10.77
N ALA A 187 23.58 9.34 -10.34
CA ALA A 187 22.85 8.08 -10.24
C ALA A 187 22.65 7.41 -11.61
N VAL A 188 22.27 8.19 -12.62
CA VAL A 188 22.10 7.69 -14.01
C VAL A 188 23.44 7.19 -14.57
N GLN A 189 24.53 7.93 -14.35
CA GLN A 189 25.86 7.52 -14.79
C GLN A 189 26.32 6.25 -14.06
N ALA A 190 26.13 6.17 -12.75
CA ALA A 190 26.47 4.98 -11.97
C ALA A 190 25.67 3.74 -12.43
N PHE A 191 24.40 3.94 -12.80
CA PHE A 191 23.58 2.85 -13.36
C PHE A 191 24.16 2.38 -14.70
N ALA A 192 24.48 3.31 -15.61
CA ALA A 192 25.13 2.98 -16.88
C ALA A 192 26.47 2.27 -16.71
N ASP A 193 27.32 2.77 -15.80
CA ASP A 193 28.66 2.20 -15.53
C ASP A 193 28.59 0.80 -14.94
N SER A 194 27.52 0.48 -14.19
CA SER A 194 27.25 -0.87 -13.68
C SER A 194 26.63 -1.83 -14.71
N GLY A 195 26.46 -1.38 -15.97
CA GLY A 195 25.82 -2.17 -17.03
C GLY A 195 24.30 -2.16 -16.98
N GLY A 196 23.71 -1.16 -16.31
CA GLY A 196 22.26 -0.99 -16.22
C GLY A 196 21.59 -0.77 -17.58
N ASP A 197 20.35 -1.22 -17.70
CA ASP A 197 19.57 -1.09 -18.93
C ASP A 197 19.05 0.35 -19.13
N MET A 198 19.83 1.12 -19.89
CA MET A 198 19.47 2.50 -20.25
C MET A 198 18.25 2.60 -21.16
N ALA A 199 17.86 1.53 -21.87
CA ALA A 199 16.60 1.51 -22.62
C ALA A 199 15.42 1.39 -21.66
N TRP A 200 15.52 0.51 -20.65
CA TRP A 200 14.54 0.40 -19.57
C TRP A 200 14.38 1.72 -18.82
N LEU A 201 15.47 2.37 -18.40
CA LEU A 201 15.39 3.63 -17.64
C LEU A 201 14.70 4.75 -18.46
N ARG A 202 14.93 4.81 -19.77
CA ARG A 202 14.22 5.74 -20.66
C ARG A 202 12.74 5.36 -20.83
N ALA A 203 12.45 4.06 -21.00
CA ALA A 203 11.09 3.56 -21.13
C ALA A 203 10.24 3.81 -19.86
N MET A 204 10.86 3.73 -18.68
CA MET A 204 10.27 4.13 -17.40
C MET A 204 9.83 5.60 -17.42
N GLY A 205 10.72 6.52 -17.81
CA GLY A 205 10.39 7.93 -17.95
C GLY A 205 9.29 8.22 -18.98
N ALA A 206 9.20 7.41 -20.03
CA ALA A 206 8.18 7.52 -21.08
C ALA A 206 6.89 6.70 -20.81
N LYS A 207 6.86 5.88 -19.75
CA LYS A 207 5.79 4.92 -19.43
C LYS A 207 5.51 3.89 -20.55
N THR A 208 6.57 3.39 -21.20
CA THR A 208 6.51 2.48 -22.36
C THR A 208 7.18 1.12 -22.15
N THR A 209 7.44 0.71 -20.91
CA THR A 209 8.13 -0.55 -20.57
C THR A 209 7.39 -1.83 -21.01
N GLY A 210 6.13 -1.73 -21.44
CA GLY A 210 5.31 -2.87 -21.85
C GLY A 210 5.81 -3.66 -23.07
N SER A 211 6.78 -3.13 -23.82
CA SER A 211 7.44 -3.83 -24.94
C SER A 211 8.66 -4.68 -24.54
N MET A 212 9.07 -4.62 -23.28
CA MET A 212 10.25 -5.33 -22.76
C MET A 212 9.83 -6.63 -22.06
N LEU A 213 10.74 -7.61 -21.99
CA LEU A 213 10.46 -8.87 -21.31
C LEU A 213 10.39 -8.67 -19.79
N SER A 214 9.62 -9.50 -19.10
CA SER A 214 9.36 -9.33 -17.66
C SER A 214 10.61 -9.55 -16.79
N ASP A 215 11.49 -10.46 -17.19
CA ASP A 215 12.78 -10.73 -16.55
C ASP A 215 13.76 -9.57 -16.74
N GLU A 216 13.85 -8.99 -17.94
CA GLU A 216 14.66 -7.78 -18.22
C GLU A 216 14.21 -6.60 -17.34
N ARG A 217 12.90 -6.35 -17.28
CA ARG A 217 12.30 -5.29 -16.44
C ARG A 217 12.59 -5.51 -14.96
N CYS A 218 12.50 -6.75 -14.48
CA CYS A 218 12.82 -7.07 -13.09
C CYS A 218 14.31 -6.88 -12.78
N ALA A 219 15.20 -7.37 -13.65
CA ALA A 219 16.65 -7.19 -13.47
C ALA A 219 17.04 -5.71 -13.46
N ALA A 220 16.50 -4.91 -14.39
CA ALA A 220 16.73 -3.48 -14.45
C ALA A 220 16.17 -2.74 -13.21
N SER A 221 14.99 -3.13 -12.72
CA SER A 221 14.40 -2.57 -11.49
C SER A 221 15.27 -2.82 -10.25
N ILE A 222 15.81 -4.04 -10.10
CA ILE A 222 16.72 -4.39 -9.00
C ILE A 222 18.01 -3.59 -9.10
N ALA A 223 18.64 -3.58 -10.28
CA ALA A 223 19.88 -2.86 -10.51
C ALA A 223 19.72 -1.36 -10.25
N TRP A 224 18.58 -0.77 -10.62
CA TRP A 224 18.28 0.63 -10.36
C TRP A 224 18.22 0.96 -8.86
N ILE A 225 17.51 0.16 -8.05
CA ILE A 225 17.49 0.37 -6.59
C ILE A 225 18.89 0.21 -6.00
N GLU A 226 19.64 -0.80 -6.42
CA GLU A 226 21.01 -1.02 -5.94
C GLU A 226 21.91 0.19 -6.24
N THR A 227 21.81 0.75 -7.46
CA THR A 227 22.52 1.98 -7.82
C THR A 227 22.12 3.16 -6.94
N LEU A 228 20.83 3.33 -6.67
CA LEU A 228 20.34 4.42 -5.80
C LEU A 228 20.82 4.25 -4.37
N MET A 229 20.78 3.03 -3.83
CA MET A 229 21.27 2.71 -2.49
C MET A 229 22.78 2.87 -2.33
N ALA A 230 23.55 2.75 -3.43
CA ALA A 230 25.00 2.97 -3.44
C ALA A 230 25.39 4.46 -3.42
N GLN A 231 24.45 5.39 -3.63
CA GLN A 231 24.70 6.82 -3.50
C GLN A 231 24.91 7.22 -2.03
N PRO A 232 25.50 8.40 -1.75
CA PRO A 232 25.52 8.94 -0.39
C PRO A 232 24.11 8.97 0.21
N LYS A 233 23.93 8.47 1.45
CA LYS A 233 22.61 8.22 2.07
C LYS A 233 21.59 9.34 1.87
N ALA A 234 21.96 10.58 2.15
CA ALA A 234 21.06 11.73 1.99
C ALA A 234 20.62 11.95 0.52
N ALA A 235 21.51 11.70 -0.45
CA ALA A 235 21.19 11.75 -1.87
C ALA A 235 20.31 10.56 -2.28
N ALA A 236 20.64 9.35 -1.82
CA ALA A 236 19.85 8.14 -2.06
C ALA A 236 18.38 8.32 -1.63
N VAL A 237 18.16 8.79 -0.40
CA VAL A 237 16.82 9.04 0.13
C VAL A 237 16.11 10.12 -0.68
N ARG A 238 16.77 11.23 -1.04
CA ARG A 238 16.18 12.26 -1.91
C ARG A 238 15.75 11.71 -3.28
N LEU A 239 16.60 10.90 -3.91
CA LEU A 239 16.33 10.32 -5.24
C LEU A 239 15.15 9.35 -5.20
N MET A 240 15.04 8.54 -4.13
CA MET A 240 13.97 7.54 -3.99
C MET A 240 12.65 8.09 -3.44
N SER A 241 12.70 9.19 -2.68
CA SER A 241 11.50 9.84 -2.14
C SER A 241 10.96 10.97 -3.01
N ALA A 242 11.63 11.31 -4.11
CA ALA A 242 11.16 12.29 -5.08
C ALA A 242 9.85 11.83 -5.73
N LYS A 243 8.88 12.74 -5.80
CA LYS A 243 7.59 12.54 -6.48
C LYS A 243 7.64 13.07 -7.90
#